data_AF-A0A810Q1R6-F1
#
_entry.id   AF-A0A810Q1R6-F1
#
_cell.length_a   1.000
_cell.length_b   1.000
_cell.length_c   1.000
_cell.angle_alpha   90.00
_cell.angle_beta   90.00
_cell.angle_gamma   90.00
#
_symmetry.space_group_name_H-M   'P 1'
#
loop_
_entity.id
_entity.type
_entity.pdbx_description
1 polymer ?
#
loop_
_entity_poly.entity_id
_entity_poly.type
_entity_poly.pdbx_seq_one_letter_code
_entity_poly.pdbx_strand_id
1 'polypeptide(L)'
;MRKMFFARNNNQIANEQLEALLEAIQSKNAQAVKELFSDNAWAESGNMEKSILVLFDYFQGELVSYKSWAGPSVHATKNHGEYWKSYDCTYDFETTQDKYRLAMEIITVDTTDADNIGIRSLYIIRFEDDTDQNCAYWGDGEHTPGINIGKTE
;
A
#
# COMPACT_ATOMS: atom_id res chain seq x y z
N MET A 1 31.02 16.26 15.65
CA MET A 1 30.57 15.28 14.63
C MET A 1 29.05 15.39 14.52
N ARG A 2 28.56 16.01 13.43
CA ARG A 2 27.12 16.18 13.19
C ARG A 2 26.64 14.90 12.52
N LYS A 3 25.83 14.09 13.19
CA LYS A 3 25.18 12.92 12.58
C LYS A 3 24.37 13.41 11.39
N MET A 4 24.83 13.13 10.17
CA MET A 4 24.01 13.28 8.98
C MET A 4 22.93 12.20 9.07
N PHE A 5 21.74 12.58 9.53
CA PHE A 5 20.52 11.83 9.27
C PHE A 5 20.33 11.91 7.75
N PHE A 6 20.66 10.85 7.01
CA PHE A 6 20.20 10.74 5.64
C PHE A 6 18.68 10.72 5.70
N ALA A 7 18.03 11.81 5.29
CA ALA A 7 16.60 11.82 5.09
C ALA A 7 16.30 10.72 4.06
N ARG A 8 15.55 9.68 4.45
CA ARG A 8 15.10 8.65 3.50
C ARG A 8 14.35 9.36 2.36
N ASN A 9 14.64 8.96 1.12
CA ASN A 9 13.90 9.43 -0.03
C ASN A 9 12.46 8.92 0.08
N ASN A 10 11.46 9.75 -0.25
CA ASN A 10 10.05 9.36 -0.19
C ASN A 10 9.77 8.09 -1.01
N ASN A 11 10.40 7.93 -2.17
CA ASN A 11 10.33 6.71 -2.98
C ASN A 11 10.83 5.48 -2.21
N GLN A 12 11.93 5.63 -1.46
CA GLN A 12 12.50 4.52 -0.70
C GLN A 12 11.53 4.04 0.38
N ILE A 13 10.87 4.95 1.08
CA ILE A 13 9.89 4.58 2.13
C ILE A 13 8.71 3.82 1.53
N ALA A 14 8.15 4.31 0.42
CA ALA A 14 7.02 3.66 -0.25
C ALA A 14 7.41 2.29 -0.85
N ASN A 15 8.58 2.21 -1.49
CA ASN A 15 9.06 0.97 -2.09
C ASN A 15 9.42 -0.09 -1.03
N GLU A 16 10.01 0.29 0.10
CA GLU A 16 10.28 -0.63 1.21
C GLU A 16 8.98 -1.30 1.70
N GLN A 17 7.87 -0.55 1.79
CA GLN A 17 6.57 -1.10 2.18
C GLN A 17 5.95 -1.98 1.08
N LEU A 18 6.04 -1.57 -0.19
CA LEU A 18 5.60 -2.39 -1.32
C LEU A 18 6.33 -3.74 -1.37
N GLU A 19 7.66 -3.71 -1.27
CA GLU A 19 8.49 -4.91 -1.38
C GLU A 19 8.20 -5.89 -0.23
N ALA A 20 8.06 -5.40 1.00
CA ALA A 20 7.67 -6.22 2.14
C ALA A 20 6.26 -6.83 1.94
N LEU A 21 5.31 -6.06 1.39
CA LEU A 21 3.97 -6.54 1.08
C LEU A 21 4.01 -7.64 0.00
N LEU A 22 4.73 -7.43 -1.10
CA LEU A 22 4.85 -8.39 -2.20
C LEU A 22 5.57 -9.68 -1.76
N GLU A 23 6.56 -9.59 -0.87
CA GLU A 23 7.21 -10.75 -0.26
C GLU A 23 6.23 -11.54 0.62
N ALA A 24 5.46 -10.84 1.47
CA ALA A 24 4.45 -11.48 2.32
C ALA A 24 3.34 -12.15 1.50
N ILE A 25 2.91 -11.55 0.38
CA ILE A 25 1.94 -12.12 -0.55
C ILE A 25 2.50 -13.37 -1.23
N GLN A 26 3.69 -13.30 -1.82
CA GLN A 26 4.30 -14.43 -2.54
C GLN A 26 4.61 -15.61 -1.61
N SER A 27 5.02 -15.34 -0.36
CA SER A 27 5.23 -16.36 0.66
C SER A 27 3.94 -16.86 1.32
N LYS A 28 2.77 -16.31 0.94
CA LYS A 28 1.47 -16.57 1.56
C LYS A 28 1.48 -16.43 3.09
N ASN A 29 2.24 -15.47 3.60
CA ASN A 29 2.42 -15.25 5.02
C ASN A 29 1.41 -14.22 5.54
N ALA A 30 0.25 -14.70 5.99
CA ALA A 30 -0.82 -13.85 6.49
C ALA A 30 -0.41 -12.98 7.69
N GLN A 31 0.49 -13.49 8.55
CA GLN A 31 0.99 -12.75 9.70
C GLN A 31 1.90 -11.60 9.27
N ALA A 32 2.76 -11.81 8.27
CA ALA A 32 3.59 -10.73 7.72
C ALA A 32 2.75 -9.66 7.02
N VAL A 33 1.70 -10.05 6.27
CA VAL A 33 0.75 -9.06 5.73
C VAL A 33 0.11 -8.27 6.87
N LYS A 34 -0.33 -8.95 7.93
CA LYS A 34 -0.95 -8.30 9.09
C LYS A 34 -0.07 -7.23 9.73
N GLU A 35 1.21 -7.52 9.93
CA GLU A 35 2.17 -6.62 10.57
C GLU A 35 2.49 -5.35 9.75
N LEU A 36 2.16 -5.34 8.46
CA LEU A 36 2.33 -4.16 7.60
C LEU A 36 1.16 -3.18 7.69
N PHE A 37 -0.04 -3.65 8.04
CA PHE A 37 -1.24 -2.82 8.12
C PHE A 37 -1.35 -2.14 9.49
N SER A 38 -1.98 -0.96 9.49
CA SER A 38 -2.30 -0.26 10.73
C SER A 38 -3.43 -0.94 11.50
N ASP A 39 -3.42 -0.82 12.83
CA ASP A 39 -4.45 -1.42 13.69
C ASP A 39 -5.85 -0.85 13.40
N ASN A 40 -5.95 0.44 13.02
CA ASN A 40 -7.20 1.03 12.58
C ASN A 40 -7.69 0.47 11.22
N ALA A 41 -6.79 0.15 10.28
CA ALA A 41 -7.21 -0.55 9.06
C ALA A 41 -7.84 -1.92 9.37
N TRP A 42 -7.29 -2.63 10.37
CA TRP A 42 -7.85 -3.87 10.88
C TRP A 42 -9.24 -3.68 11.50
N ALA A 43 -9.38 -2.68 12.38
CA ALA A 43 -10.63 -2.40 13.06
C ALA A 43 -11.76 -1.99 12.10
N GLU A 44 -11.43 -1.24 11.04
CA GLU A 44 -12.42 -0.62 10.16
C GLU A 44 -12.79 -1.47 8.93
N SER A 45 -11.88 -2.31 8.42
CA SER A 45 -12.13 -3.12 7.22
C SER A 45 -13.18 -4.23 7.41
N GLY A 46 -13.49 -4.60 8.66
CA GLY A 46 -14.51 -5.58 9.05
C GLY A 46 -14.25 -7.04 8.68
N ASN A 47 -13.42 -7.34 7.67
CA ASN A 47 -13.15 -8.71 7.17
C ASN A 47 -11.71 -8.92 6.66
N MET A 48 -10.72 -8.20 7.20
CA MET A 48 -9.33 -8.24 6.73
C MET A 48 -8.75 -9.65 6.60
N GLU A 49 -8.99 -10.55 7.56
CA GLU A 49 -8.46 -11.93 7.53
C GLU A 49 -8.88 -12.67 6.26
N LYS A 50 -10.16 -12.53 5.88
CA LYS A 50 -10.68 -13.11 4.65
C LYS A 50 -10.08 -12.44 3.43
N SER A 51 -9.95 -11.11 3.43
CA SER A 51 -9.36 -10.37 2.31
C SER A 51 -7.90 -10.75 2.05
N ILE A 52 -7.12 -11.09 3.09
CA ILE A 52 -5.74 -11.61 2.92
C ILE A 52 -5.74 -12.94 2.16
N LEU A 53 -6.64 -13.86 2.52
CA LEU A 53 -6.74 -15.15 1.82
C LEU A 53 -7.15 -14.96 0.36
N VAL A 54 -8.11 -14.07 0.10
CA VAL A 54 -8.51 -13.72 -1.28
C VAL A 54 -7.35 -13.06 -2.02
N LEU A 55 -6.55 -12.20 -1.37
CA LEU A 55 -5.38 -11.56 -1.98
C LEU A 55 -4.33 -12.60 -2.42
N PHE A 56 -4.07 -13.62 -1.60
CA PHE A 56 -3.13 -14.69 -1.95
C PHE A 56 -3.60 -15.55 -3.13
N ASP A 57 -4.92 -15.72 -3.27
CA ASP A 57 -5.50 -16.42 -4.41
C ASP A 57 -5.67 -15.51 -5.63
N TYR A 58 -5.75 -14.19 -5.45
CA TYR A 58 -5.84 -13.22 -6.52
C TYR A 58 -4.48 -12.95 -7.18
N PHE A 59 -3.41 -12.86 -6.38
CA PHE A 59 -2.05 -12.64 -6.85
C PHE A 59 -1.43 -13.95 -7.38
N GLN A 60 -1.47 -14.12 -8.70
CA GLN A 60 -0.94 -15.30 -9.38
C GLN A 60 0.45 -15.06 -9.96
N GLY A 61 1.30 -16.08 -9.86
CA GLY A 61 2.66 -16.06 -10.40
C GLY A 61 3.70 -15.42 -9.47
N GLU A 62 4.96 -15.47 -9.91
CA GLU A 62 6.10 -14.88 -9.21
C GLU A 62 6.35 -13.47 -9.73
N LEU A 63 6.71 -12.53 -8.87
CA LEU A 63 7.03 -11.15 -9.25
C LEU A 63 8.23 -11.14 -10.21
N VAL A 64 8.07 -10.48 -11.36
CA VAL A 64 9.14 -10.29 -12.36
C VAL A 64 9.70 -8.88 -12.28
N SER A 65 8.82 -7.87 -12.27
CA SER A 65 9.22 -6.46 -12.19
C SER A 65 8.07 -5.60 -11.69
N TYR A 66 8.41 -4.43 -11.16
CA TYR A 66 7.45 -3.39 -10.84
C TYR A 66 7.98 -2.02 -11.29
N LYS A 67 7.06 -1.09 -11.55
CA LYS A 67 7.36 0.32 -11.82
C LYS A 67 6.35 1.21 -11.11
N SER A 68 6.80 2.33 -10.58
CA SER A 68 5.91 3.38 -10.08
C SER A 68 5.39 4.22 -11.25
N TRP A 69 4.11 4.59 -11.25
CA TRP A 69 3.56 5.55 -12.22
C TRP A 69 4.13 6.95 -12.02
N ALA A 70 4.28 7.34 -10.76
CA ALA A 70 4.93 8.57 -10.32
C ALA A 70 5.58 8.34 -8.94
N GLY A 71 6.39 9.29 -8.48
CA GLY A 71 6.82 9.28 -7.07
C GLY A 71 5.61 9.41 -6.13
N PRO A 72 5.71 8.94 -4.88
CA PRO A 72 4.60 9.00 -3.95
C PRO A 72 4.20 10.46 -3.69
N SER A 73 2.89 10.70 -3.65
CA SER A 73 2.34 11.93 -3.10
C SER A 73 2.55 11.90 -1.59
N VAL A 74 3.08 12.98 -1.02
CA VAL A 74 3.38 13.04 0.42
C VAL A 74 2.56 14.12 1.06
N HIS A 75 1.72 13.72 2.01
CA HIS A 75 0.87 14.61 2.77
C HIS A 75 1.43 14.71 4.19
N ALA A 76 1.58 15.93 4.69
CA ALA A 76 2.06 16.17 6.05
C ALA A 76 1.35 17.37 6.65
N THR A 77 0.81 17.20 7.86
CA THR A 77 0.18 18.28 8.63
C THR A 77 0.91 18.42 9.96
N LYS A 78 1.06 19.67 10.41
CA LYS A 78 1.65 19.98 11.71
C LYS A 78 0.85 21.09 12.38
N ASN A 79 0.21 20.80 13.49
CA ASN A 79 -0.59 21.76 14.23
C ASN A 79 -0.41 21.58 15.74
N HIS A 80 -0.08 22.65 16.47
CA HIS A 80 0.00 22.63 17.95
C HIS A 80 0.72 21.44 18.63
N GLY A 81 1.70 20.82 17.96
CA GLY A 81 2.44 19.65 18.49
C GLY A 81 1.96 18.32 17.92
N GLU A 82 0.79 18.31 17.28
CA GLU A 82 0.28 17.21 16.47
C GLU A 82 1.01 17.19 15.13
N TYR A 83 1.41 16.00 14.71
CA TYR A 83 2.09 15.76 13.45
C TYR A 83 1.57 14.47 12.83
N TRP A 84 1.17 14.58 11.56
CA TRP A 84 0.69 13.47 10.77
C TRP A 84 1.39 13.47 9.41
N LYS A 85 1.71 12.28 8.89
CA LYS A 85 2.38 12.11 7.60
C LYS A 85 1.96 10.82 6.89
N SER A 86 1.41 10.96 5.68
CA SER A 86 1.12 9.84 4.78
C SER A 86 1.86 9.90 3.44
N TYR A 87 1.83 8.77 2.75
CA TYR A 87 2.36 8.54 1.42
C TYR A 87 1.32 7.81 0.60
N ASP A 88 0.94 8.40 -0.54
CA ASP A 88 0.06 7.76 -1.50
C ASP A 88 0.88 7.36 -2.71
N CYS A 89 0.91 6.07 -3.02
CA CYS A 89 1.73 5.51 -4.10
C CYS A 89 0.95 4.52 -4.95
N THR A 90 1.35 4.43 -6.22
CA THR A 90 0.74 3.54 -7.20
C THR A 90 1.79 2.88 -8.08
N TYR A 91 1.54 1.61 -8.41
CA TYR A 91 2.49 0.76 -9.10
C TYR A 91 1.80 -0.11 -10.14
N ASP A 92 2.46 -0.28 -11.29
CA ASP A 92 2.20 -1.40 -12.19
C ASP A 92 3.26 -2.45 -11.93
N PHE A 93 2.88 -3.73 -11.89
CA PHE A 93 3.85 -4.81 -11.82
C PHE A 93 3.43 -6.02 -12.65
N GLU A 94 4.45 -6.75 -13.07
CA GLU A 94 4.33 -7.94 -13.89
C GLU A 94 4.78 -9.14 -13.07
N THR A 95 4.00 -10.21 -13.18
CA THR A 95 4.31 -11.53 -12.64
C THR A 95 4.57 -12.49 -13.80
N THR A 96 4.94 -13.72 -13.49
CA THR A 96 5.07 -14.78 -14.50
C THR A 96 3.74 -15.19 -15.14
N GLN A 97 2.58 -14.78 -14.58
CA GLN A 97 1.25 -15.17 -15.08
C GLN A 97 0.38 -13.99 -15.52
N ASP A 98 0.52 -12.84 -14.89
CA ASP A 98 -0.37 -11.69 -15.10
C ASP A 98 0.30 -10.34 -14.82
N LYS A 99 -0.43 -9.25 -15.11
CA LYS A 99 -0.06 -7.88 -14.79
C LYS A 99 -1.09 -7.29 -13.85
N TYR A 100 -0.62 -6.53 -12.87
CA TYR A 100 -1.49 -5.90 -11.88
C TYR A 100 -1.14 -4.43 -11.72
N ARG A 101 -2.10 -3.72 -11.15
CA ARG A 101 -1.97 -2.35 -10.67
C ARG A 101 -2.32 -2.32 -9.19
N LEU A 102 -1.63 -1.48 -8.44
CA LEU A 102 -1.80 -1.38 -7.00
C LEU A 102 -1.66 0.05 -6.53
N ALA A 103 -2.48 0.45 -5.57
CA ALA A 103 -2.39 1.72 -4.87
C ALA A 103 -2.32 1.48 -3.35
N MET A 104 -1.54 2.30 -2.64
CA MET A 104 -1.45 2.25 -1.18
C MET A 104 -1.50 3.65 -0.58
N GLU A 105 -2.20 3.77 0.55
CA GLU A 105 -2.00 4.85 1.52
C GLU A 105 -1.18 4.28 2.69
N ILE A 106 -0.04 4.90 2.97
CA ILE A 106 0.87 4.51 4.05
C ILE A 106 0.99 5.67 5.03
N ILE A 107 0.57 5.48 6.27
CA ILE A 107 0.75 6.46 7.34
C ILE A 107 2.02 6.11 8.11
N THR A 108 2.96 7.05 8.15
CA THR A 108 4.27 6.84 8.80
C THR A 108 4.40 7.52 10.14
N VAL A 109 3.60 8.56 10.37
CA VAL A 109 3.54 9.26 11.63
C VAL A 109 2.11 9.74 11.84
N ASP A 110 1.60 9.50 13.04
CA ASP A 110 0.40 10.12 13.57
C ASP A 110 0.60 10.23 15.08
N THR A 111 0.78 11.45 15.58
CA THR A 111 0.99 11.69 17.01
C THR A 111 -0.32 11.74 17.80
N THR A 112 -1.45 11.84 17.11
CA THR A 112 -2.78 11.88 17.72
C THR A 112 -3.36 10.49 17.90
N ASP A 113 -3.04 9.58 16.98
CA ASP A 113 -3.46 8.19 17.00
C ASP A 113 -2.39 7.28 16.39
N ALA A 114 -1.63 6.59 17.23
CA ALA A 114 -0.56 5.70 16.77
C ALA A 114 -1.08 4.45 16.03
N ASP A 115 -2.36 4.10 16.22
CA ASP A 115 -2.98 2.92 15.61
C ASP A 115 -3.28 3.15 14.12
N ASN A 116 -3.07 4.38 13.62
CA ASN A 116 -3.07 4.72 12.20
C ASN A 116 -1.77 4.35 11.48
N ILE A 117 -0.65 4.13 12.19
CA ILE A 117 0.66 3.91 11.57
C ILE A 117 0.70 2.54 10.87
N GLY A 118 1.09 2.53 9.59
CA GLY A 118 1.14 1.35 8.74
C GLY A 118 0.46 1.59 7.39
N ILE A 119 0.26 0.51 6.62
CA ILE A 119 -0.60 0.53 5.44
C ILE A 119 -2.04 0.70 5.93
N ARG A 120 -2.68 1.79 5.49
CA ARG A 120 -4.04 2.14 5.88
C ARG A 120 -5.06 1.63 4.86
N SER A 121 -4.70 1.69 3.59
CA SER A 121 -5.49 1.20 2.46
C SER A 121 -4.60 0.56 1.41
N LEU A 122 -5.04 -0.57 0.86
CA LEU A 122 -4.44 -1.28 -0.26
C LEU A 122 -5.51 -1.54 -1.31
N TYR A 123 -5.24 -1.12 -2.55
CA TYR A 123 -6.02 -1.47 -3.72
C TYR A 123 -5.18 -2.31 -4.64
N ILE A 124 -5.77 -3.35 -5.22
CA ILE A 124 -5.14 -4.15 -6.27
C ILE A 124 -6.16 -4.55 -7.32
N ILE A 125 -5.79 -4.46 -8.58
CA ILE A 125 -6.60 -4.89 -9.71
C ILE A 125 -5.69 -5.52 -10.77
N ARG A 126 -6.18 -6.48 -11.53
CA ARG A 126 -5.48 -6.93 -12.75
C ARG A 126 -5.46 -5.79 -13.75
N PHE A 127 -4.36 -5.63 -14.45
CA PHE A 127 -4.19 -4.54 -15.41
C PHE A 127 -5.27 -4.54 -16.49
N GLU A 128 -5.73 -5.72 -16.93
CA GLU A 128 -6.78 -5.85 -17.93
C GLU A 128 -8.20 -5.56 -17.41
N ASP A 129 -8.41 -5.65 -16.11
CA ASP A 129 -9.71 -5.40 -15.48
C ASP A 129 -9.91 -3.90 -15.16
N ASP A 130 -8.84 -3.10 -15.21
CA ASP A 130 -8.91 -1.64 -15.04
C ASP A 130 -9.49 -0.96 -16.27
N THR A 131 -10.52 -0.13 -16.05
CA THR A 131 -11.25 0.59 -17.09
C THR A 131 -10.45 1.73 -17.72
N ASP A 132 -9.44 2.29 -17.03
CA ASP A 132 -8.57 3.32 -17.60
C ASP A 132 -7.08 2.98 -17.43
N GLN A 133 -6.53 2.36 -18.48
CA GLN A 133 -5.13 1.97 -18.49
C GLN A 133 -4.15 3.12 -18.78
N ASN A 134 -4.63 4.32 -19.11
CA ASN A 134 -3.78 5.45 -19.49
C ASN A 134 -3.45 6.39 -18.33
N CYS A 135 -4.02 6.15 -17.15
CA CYS A 135 -3.73 6.89 -15.94
C CYS A 135 -3.29 5.95 -14.80
N ALA A 136 -2.82 6.58 -13.73
CA ALA A 136 -2.48 5.90 -12.48
C ALA A 136 -3.73 5.31 -11.83
N TYR A 137 -3.64 4.07 -11.37
CA TYR A 137 -4.71 3.42 -10.62
C TYR A 137 -4.72 3.86 -9.16
N TRP A 138 -5.90 4.28 -8.67
CA TRP A 138 -6.14 4.75 -7.30
C TRP A 138 -7.29 4.02 -6.60
N GLY A 139 -7.81 2.94 -7.17
CA GLY A 139 -8.95 2.23 -6.61
C GLY A 139 -10.25 3.00 -6.79
N ASP A 140 -10.92 3.32 -5.69
CA ASP A 140 -12.15 4.13 -5.66
C ASP A 140 -11.91 5.60 -5.29
N GLY A 141 -10.66 6.01 -5.06
CA GLY A 141 -10.31 7.37 -4.64
C GLY A 141 -10.64 7.75 -3.18
N GLU A 142 -11.16 6.82 -2.37
CA GLU A 142 -11.68 7.11 -1.02
C GLU A 142 -10.78 6.62 0.13
N HIS A 143 -9.63 6.00 -0.16
CA HIS A 143 -8.74 5.38 0.84
C HIS A 143 -9.48 4.41 1.78
N THR A 144 -10.44 3.65 1.24
CA THR A 144 -11.20 2.60 1.92
C THR A 144 -10.25 1.71 2.76
N PRO A 145 -10.45 1.62 4.10
CA PRO A 145 -9.62 0.85 4.99
C PRO A 145 -9.39 -0.61 4.56
N GLY A 146 -8.14 -1.06 4.62
CA GLY A 146 -7.75 -2.44 4.40
C GLY A 146 -7.55 -2.84 2.95
N ILE A 147 -7.83 -4.11 2.62
CA ILE A 147 -7.49 -4.72 1.32
C ILE A 147 -8.72 -4.70 0.40
N ASN A 148 -8.60 -4.01 -0.72
CA ASN A 148 -9.63 -3.80 -1.73
C ASN A 148 -9.19 -4.41 -3.06
N ILE A 149 -9.90 -5.44 -3.54
CA ILE A 149 -9.52 -6.19 -4.75
C ILE A 149 -10.52 -5.88 -5.87
N GLY A 150 -10.01 -5.50 -7.04
CA GLY A 150 -10.81 -5.24 -8.25
C GLY A 150 -11.71 -4.01 -8.16
N LYS A 151 -11.44 -3.09 -7.25
CA LYS A 151 -12.26 -1.89 -7.05
C LYS A 151 -11.85 -0.79 -8.04
N THR A 152 -12.82 -0.13 -8.64
CA THR A 152 -12.65 1.04 -9.52
C THR A 152 -13.51 2.19 -9.01
N GLU A 153 -13.24 3.40 -9.47
CA GLU A 153 -14.11 4.59 -9.30
C GLU A 153 -15.52 4.38 -9.90
#